data_AF-V6F4V8-F1
#
_entry.id   AF-V6F4V8-F1
#
_cell.length_a   1.000
_cell.length_b   1.000
_cell.length_c   1.000
_cell.angle_alpha   90.00
_cell.angle_beta   90.00
_cell.angle_gamma   90.00
#
_symmetry.space_group_name_H-M   'P 1'
#
loop_
_entity.id
_entity.type
_entity.pdbx_description
1 polymer ?
#
loop_
_entity_poly.entity_id
_entity_poly.type
_entity_poly.pdbx_seq_one_letter_code
_entity_poly.pdbx_strand_id
1 'polypeptide(L)'
;MTNINFNNVINRLKAAGKIKSEADMGNLLGKGPSYVSSRKSKNRPPSLDALTHLAFNLEQDIQEFQDEAREGLASVEEWESASILWELQNEVFAVIRETVQRDRPEVFDRHPELKRMTSWIKD
;
A
#
# COMPACT_ATOMS: atom_id res chain seq x y z
N MET A 1 3.84 14.03 11.68
CA MET A 1 3.60 12.57 11.69
C MET A 1 2.57 12.28 10.64
N THR A 2 2.98 11.68 9.54
CA THR A 2 2.07 11.25 8.49
C THR A 2 1.39 9.98 8.99
N ASN A 3 0.18 10.10 9.56
CA ASN A 3 -0.61 8.95 9.98
C ASN A 3 -1.56 8.58 8.85
N ILE A 4 -1.41 7.38 8.29
CA ILE A 4 -2.33 6.89 7.26
C ILE A 4 -3.70 6.61 7.88
N ASN A 5 -4.76 7.22 7.33
CA ASN A 5 -6.12 6.95 7.75
C ASN A 5 -6.57 5.61 7.14
N PHE A 6 -6.71 4.58 7.97
CA PHE A 6 -7.02 3.23 7.50
C PHE A 6 -8.36 3.12 6.75
N ASN A 7 -9.37 3.91 7.14
CA ASN A 7 -10.64 3.94 6.42
C ASN A 7 -10.48 4.57 5.03
N ASN A 8 -9.62 5.57 4.89
CA ASN A 8 -9.30 6.17 3.58
C ASN A 8 -8.62 5.16 2.66
N VAL A 9 -7.65 4.38 3.19
CA VAL A 9 -6.99 3.29 2.45
C VAL A 9 -8.01 2.29 1.92
N ILE A 10 -8.91 1.82 2.78
CA ILE A 10 -9.97 0.87 2.40
C ILE A 10 -10.86 1.46 1.30
N ASN A 11 -11.27 2.72 1.43
CA ASN A 11 -12.15 3.36 0.44
C ASN A 11 -11.47 3.50 -0.93
N ARG A 12 -10.18 3.87 -0.96
CA ARG A 12 -9.41 3.99 -2.20
C ARG A 12 -9.20 2.64 -2.87
N LEU A 13 -8.89 1.59 -2.11
CA LEU A 13 -8.77 0.23 -2.65
C LEU A 13 -10.09 -0.31 -3.18
N LYS A 14 -11.23 0.08 -2.59
CA LYS A 14 -12.57 -0.23 -3.14
C LYS A 14 -12.83 0.53 -4.43
N ALA A 15 -12.46 1.82 -4.48
CA ALA A 15 -12.62 2.66 -5.66
C ALA A 15 -11.79 2.13 -6.85
N ALA A 16 -10.58 1.64 -6.58
CA ALA A 16 -9.74 0.96 -7.57
C ALA A 16 -10.15 -0.51 -7.86
N GLY A 17 -11.30 -0.96 -7.35
CA GLY A 17 -11.82 -2.32 -7.59
C GLY A 17 -11.03 -3.47 -6.95
N LYS A 18 -9.97 -3.20 -6.20
CA LYS A 18 -9.05 -4.22 -5.65
C LYS A 18 -9.61 -5.01 -4.48
N ILE A 19 -10.52 -4.43 -3.69
CA ILE A 19 -11.15 -5.12 -2.57
C ILE A 19 -12.67 -4.97 -2.59
N LYS A 20 -13.38 -6.02 -2.17
CA LYS A 20 -14.84 -6.03 -2.01
C LYS A 20 -15.24 -6.34 -0.56
N SER A 21 -14.33 -6.93 0.21
CA SER A 21 -14.58 -7.43 1.57
C SER A 21 -13.42 -7.13 2.53
N GLU A 22 -13.67 -7.34 3.83
CA GLU A 22 -12.60 -7.31 4.84
C GLU A 22 -11.62 -8.49 4.70
N ALA A 23 -12.04 -9.58 4.06
CA ALA A 23 -11.16 -10.71 3.77
C ALA A 23 -10.12 -10.33 2.71
N ASP A 24 -10.55 -9.67 1.63
CA ASP A 24 -9.64 -9.17 0.58
C ASP A 24 -8.62 -8.19 1.16
N MET A 25 -9.09 -7.26 2.00
CA MET A 25 -8.20 -6.32 2.70
C MET A 25 -7.23 -7.04 3.64
N GLY A 26 -7.70 -8.09 4.33
CA GLY A 26 -6.85 -8.93 5.16
C GLY A 26 -5.71 -9.54 4.34
N ASN A 27 -6.03 -10.13 3.19
CA ASN A 27 -5.06 -10.74 2.29
C ASN A 27 -4.00 -9.72 1.83
N LEU A 28 -4.42 -8.52 1.40
CA LEU A 28 -3.47 -7.46 1.00
C LEU A 28 -2.55 -7.02 2.15
N LEU A 29 -3.00 -7.13 3.40
CA LEU A 29 -2.21 -6.79 4.59
C LEU A 29 -1.38 -7.97 5.14
N GLY A 30 -1.50 -9.18 4.58
CA GLY A 30 -0.96 -10.39 5.20
C GLY A 30 -1.57 -10.70 6.57
N LYS A 31 -2.84 -10.34 6.79
CA LYS A 31 -3.60 -10.49 8.04
C LYS A 31 -4.97 -11.12 7.80
N GLY A 32 -5.68 -11.46 8.88
CA GLY A 32 -7.07 -11.94 8.79
C GLY A 32 -8.12 -10.81 8.79
N PRO A 33 -9.37 -11.09 8.39
CA PRO A 33 -10.46 -10.11 8.41
C PRO A 33 -10.75 -9.55 9.82
N SER A 34 -10.55 -10.35 10.88
CA SER A 34 -10.69 -9.89 12.26
C SER A 34 -9.72 -8.75 12.63
N TYR A 35 -8.51 -8.77 12.07
CA TYR A 35 -7.54 -7.69 12.22
C TYR A 35 -8.06 -6.41 11.56
N VAL A 36 -8.55 -6.50 10.33
CA VAL A 36 -9.13 -5.37 9.58
C VAL A 36 -10.28 -4.76 10.36
N SER A 37 -11.24 -5.57 10.81
CA SER A 37 -12.40 -5.13 11.60
C SER A 37 -12.00 -4.40 12.89
N SER A 38 -10.99 -4.93 13.60
CA SER A 38 -10.45 -4.33 14.82
C SER A 38 -9.79 -2.97 14.56
N ARG A 39 -9.02 -2.83 13.48
CA ARG A 39 -8.38 -1.56 13.11
C ARG A 39 -9.41 -0.52 12.66
N LYS A 40 -10.39 -0.95 11.87
CA LYS A 40 -11.50 -0.12 11.38
C LYS A 40 -12.35 0.44 12.53
N SER A 41 -12.84 -0.44 13.41
CA SER A 41 -13.71 -0.06 14.54
C SER A 41 -13.03 0.87 15.53
N LYS A 42 -11.73 0.69 15.76
CA LYS A 42 -10.95 1.50 16.71
C LYS A 42 -10.29 2.72 16.06
N ASN A 43 -10.51 2.94 14.76
CA ASN A 43 -9.83 3.95 13.95
C ASN A 43 -8.30 3.96 14.18
N ARG A 44 -7.69 2.77 14.21
CA ARG A 44 -6.26 2.59 14.45
C ARG A 44 -5.52 2.38 13.14
N PRO A 45 -4.32 2.96 12.99
CA PRO A 45 -3.49 2.67 11.83
C PRO A 45 -3.09 1.19 11.82
N PRO A 46 -2.81 0.61 10.63
CA PRO A 46 -2.22 -0.71 10.52
C PRO A 46 -0.82 -0.73 11.16
N SER A 47 -0.37 -1.89 11.62
CA SER A 47 1.02 -2.10 12.03
C SER A 47 1.97 -1.93 10.84
N LEU A 48 3.21 -1.56 11.13
CA LEU A 48 4.29 -1.45 10.14
C LEU A 48 4.37 -2.68 9.23
N ASP A 49 4.39 -3.88 9.82
CA ASP A 49 4.38 -5.15 9.09
C ASP A 49 3.21 -5.28 8.08
N ALA A 50 2.02 -4.83 8.48
CA ALA A 50 0.84 -4.88 7.61
C ALA A 50 0.92 -3.85 6.48
N LEU A 51 1.49 -2.66 6.76
CA LEU A 51 1.76 -1.66 5.73
C LEU A 51 2.81 -2.15 4.73
N THR A 52 3.86 -2.82 5.21
CA THR A 52 4.90 -3.43 4.36
C THR A 52 4.29 -4.46 3.41
N HIS A 53 3.45 -5.37 3.91
CA HIS A 53 2.71 -6.31 3.07
C HIS A 53 1.83 -5.62 2.02
N LEU A 54 1.11 -4.56 2.42
CA LEU A 54 0.29 -3.79 1.48
C LEU A 54 1.15 -3.14 0.38
N ALA A 55 2.28 -2.52 0.75
CA ALA A 55 3.19 -1.90 -0.21
C ALA A 55 3.70 -2.89 -1.28
N PHE A 56 4.04 -4.13 -0.89
CA PHE A 56 4.47 -5.15 -1.83
C PHE A 56 3.34 -5.60 -2.77
N ASN A 57 2.14 -5.85 -2.25
CA ASN A 57 1.00 -6.21 -3.09
C ASN A 57 0.66 -5.09 -4.08
N LEU A 58 0.71 -3.83 -3.65
CA LEU A 58 0.51 -2.67 -4.53
C LEU A 58 1.59 -2.55 -5.61
N GLU A 59 2.85 -2.87 -5.28
CA GLU A 59 3.94 -2.87 -6.28
C GLU A 59 3.68 -3.90 -7.38
N GLN A 60 3.27 -5.10 -7.01
CA GLN A 60 2.93 -6.14 -7.97
C GLN A 60 1.74 -5.72 -8.84
N ASP A 61 0.67 -5.21 -8.23
CA ASP A 61 -0.52 -4.74 -8.96
C ASP A 61 -0.18 -3.64 -9.97
N ILE A 62 0.67 -2.69 -9.60
CA ILE A 62 1.09 -1.59 -10.48
C ILE A 62 1.99 -2.11 -11.61
N GLN A 63 2.86 -3.08 -11.33
CA GLN A 63 3.73 -3.68 -12.34
C GLN A 63 2.91 -4.44 -13.39
N GLU A 64 1.94 -5.25 -12.97
CA GLU A 64 1.01 -5.96 -13.86
C GLU A 64 0.28 -4.96 -14.78
N PHE A 65 -0.24 -3.88 -14.21
CA PHE A 65 -0.87 -2.82 -15.01
C PHE A 65 0.08 -2.16 -16.02
N GLN A 66 1.33 -1.88 -15.63
CA GLN A 66 2.32 -1.29 -16.55
C GLN A 66 2.64 -2.22 -17.73
N ASP A 67 2.64 -3.52 -17.49
CA ASP A 67 2.89 -4.52 -18.52
C ASP A 67 1.68 -4.63 -19.47
N GLU A 68 0.45 -4.67 -18.96
CA GLU A 68 -0.79 -4.61 -19.77
C GLU A 68 -0.89 -3.32 -20.61
N ALA A 69 -0.52 -2.18 -20.01
CA ALA A 69 -0.47 -0.90 -20.70
C ALA A 69 0.57 -0.90 -21.83
N ARG A 70 1.73 -1.55 -21.63
CA ARG A 70 2.77 -1.70 -22.66
C ARG A 70 2.29 -2.55 -23.83
N GLU A 71 1.44 -3.54 -23.56
CA GLU A 71 0.81 -4.40 -24.58
C GLU A 71 -0.40 -3.74 -25.27
N GLY A 72 -0.78 -2.51 -24.85
CA GLY A 72 -1.93 -1.80 -25.39
C GLY A 72 -3.27 -2.40 -24.98
N LEU A 73 -3.30 -3.18 -23.89
CA LEU A 73 -4.47 -3.87 -23.39
C LEU A 73 -5.24 -3.07 -22.34
N ALA A 74 -4.62 -2.02 -21.78
CA ALA A 74 -5.21 -1.21 -20.71
C ALA A 74 -6.30 -0.23 -21.22
N SER A 75 -7.48 -0.35 -20.62
CA SER A 75 -8.64 0.54 -20.74
C SER A 75 -8.53 1.80 -19.86
N VAL A 76 -9.38 2.79 -20.13
CA VAL A 76 -9.42 4.07 -19.36
C VAL A 76 -9.73 3.82 -17.88
N GLU A 77 -10.65 2.90 -17.56
CA GLU A 77 -11.01 2.55 -16.18
C GLU A 77 -9.83 1.92 -15.43
N GLU A 78 -8.98 1.17 -16.13
CA GLU A 78 -7.77 0.58 -15.56
C GLU A 78 -6.71 1.67 -15.30
N TRP A 79 -6.60 2.71 -16.15
CA TRP A 79 -5.75 3.87 -15.89
C TRP A 79 -6.18 4.66 -14.64
N GLU A 80 -7.47 4.88 -14.46
CA GLU A 80 -7.99 5.54 -13.25
C GLU A 80 -7.66 4.72 -12.00
N SER A 81 -7.90 3.41 -12.04
CA SER A 81 -7.56 2.49 -10.96
C SER A 81 -6.07 2.50 -10.64
N ALA A 82 -5.21 2.45 -11.67
CA ALA A 82 -3.76 2.49 -11.51
C ALA A 82 -3.27 3.80 -10.86
N SER A 83 -3.88 4.93 -11.20
CA SER A 83 -3.55 6.22 -10.56
C SER A 83 -3.81 6.21 -9.05
N ILE A 84 -4.95 5.66 -8.63
CA ILE A 84 -5.30 5.52 -7.21
C ILE A 84 -4.30 4.63 -6.48
N LEU A 85 -3.93 3.50 -7.09
CA LEU A 85 -2.98 2.54 -6.51
C LEU A 85 -1.59 3.15 -6.39
N TRP A 86 -1.13 3.89 -7.41
CA TRP A 86 0.16 4.58 -7.41
C TRP A 86 0.26 5.60 -6.28
N GLU A 87 -0.75 6.47 -6.15
CA GLU A 87 -0.78 7.47 -5.08
C GLU A 87 -0.82 6.81 -3.70
N LEU A 88 -1.65 5.77 -3.53
CA LEU A 88 -1.75 5.03 -2.28
C LEU A 88 -0.43 4.36 -1.90
N GLN A 89 0.24 3.76 -2.88
CA GLN A 89 1.53 3.11 -2.69
C GLN A 89 2.57 4.13 -2.18
N ASN A 90 2.63 5.32 -2.77
CA ASN A 90 3.56 6.38 -2.33
C ASN A 90 3.28 6.83 -0.89
N GLU A 91 2.01 7.00 -0.52
CA GLU A 91 1.64 7.34 0.86
C GLU A 91 2.04 6.25 1.85
N VAL A 92 1.78 4.98 1.52
CA VAL A 92 2.17 3.84 2.35
C VAL A 92 3.69 3.80 2.51
N PHE A 93 4.46 4.01 1.45
CA PHE A 93 5.92 4.06 1.53
C PHE A 93 6.44 5.21 2.37
N ALA A 94 5.87 6.40 2.23
CA ALA A 94 6.27 7.55 3.04
C ALA A 94 6.11 7.24 4.54
N VAL A 95 4.98 6.64 4.94
CA VAL A 95 4.73 6.24 6.33
C VAL A 95 5.69 5.14 6.80
N ILE A 96 5.96 4.14 5.97
CA ILE A 96 6.95 3.09 6.28
C ILE A 96 8.32 3.72 6.49
N ARG A 97 8.78 4.57 5.55
CA ARG A 97 10.07 5.26 5.62
C ARG A 97 10.20 6.08 6.90
N GLU A 98 9.23 6.95 7.18
CA GLU A 98 9.21 7.77 8.41
C GLU A 98 9.30 6.90 9.67
N THR A 99 8.54 5.79 9.71
CA THR A 99 8.49 4.90 10.87
C THR A 99 9.81 4.16 11.08
N VAL A 100 10.37 3.58 10.00
CA VAL A 100 11.62 2.82 10.09
C VAL A 100 12.80 3.74 10.41
N GLN A 101 12.90 4.90 9.76
CA GLN A 101 13.97 5.87 10.04
C GLN A 101 13.96 6.37 11.49
N ARG A 102 12.77 6.54 12.08
CA ARG A 102 12.62 6.97 13.47
C ARG A 102 12.94 5.85 14.46
N ASP A 103 12.34 4.68 14.28
CA ASP A 103 12.29 3.65 15.32
C ASP A 103 13.36 2.56 15.16
N ARG A 104 13.81 2.30 13.93
CA ARG A 104 14.73 1.21 13.57
C ARG A 104 15.58 1.53 12.34
N PRO A 105 16.43 2.57 12.37
CA PRO A 105 17.22 2.97 11.21
C PRO A 105 18.10 1.84 10.66
N GLU A 106 18.57 0.93 11.51
CA GLU A 106 19.36 -0.25 11.15
C GLU A 106 18.59 -1.27 10.30
N VAL A 107 17.26 -1.29 10.39
CA VAL A 107 16.38 -2.14 9.56
C VAL A 107 16.32 -1.56 8.16
N PHE A 108 16.14 -0.24 8.03
CA PHE A 108 16.19 0.42 6.71
C PHE A 108 17.48 0.09 5.96
N ASP A 109 18.60 0.00 6.69
CA ASP A 109 19.88 -0.29 6.08
C ASP A 109 20.03 -1.69 5.48
N ARG A 110 19.28 -2.66 6.00
CA ARG A 110 19.36 -4.09 5.65
C ARG A 110 18.29 -4.56 4.67
N HIS A 111 17.31 -3.72 4.36
CA HIS A 111 16.23 -4.02 3.43
C HIS A 111 16.42 -3.25 2.12
N PRO A 112 17.20 -3.80 1.15
CA PRO A 112 17.47 -3.14 -0.13
C PRO A 112 16.18 -2.82 -0.92
N GLU A 113 15.13 -3.61 -0.73
CA GLU A 113 13.80 -3.35 -1.30
C GLU A 113 13.17 -2.06 -0.74
N LEU A 114 13.23 -1.84 0.57
CA LEU A 114 12.76 -0.58 1.17
C LEU A 114 13.60 0.61 0.69
N LYS A 115 14.93 0.44 0.55
CA LYS A 115 15.81 1.48 -0.04
C LYS A 115 15.46 1.77 -1.50
N ARG A 116 15.24 0.72 -2.31
CA ARG A 116 14.89 0.83 -3.74
C ARG A 116 13.53 1.48 -3.94
N MET A 117 12.56 1.18 -3.09
CA MET A 117 11.19 1.71 -3.18
C MET A 117 11.11 3.17 -2.72
N THR A 118 11.92 3.57 -1.74
CA THR A 118 11.91 4.92 -1.16
C THR A 118 12.90 5.90 -1.79
N SER A 119 13.79 5.44 -2.67
CA SER A 119 14.82 6.27 -3.32
C SER A 119 14.25 7.34 -4.26
N TRP A 120 13.01 7.17 -4.73
CA TRP A 120 12.32 8.09 -5.64
C TRP A 120 11.54 9.20 -4.92
N ILE A 121 11.33 9.05 -3.61
CA ILE A 121 10.71 10.07 -2.77
C ILE A 121 11.78 11.14 -2.52
N LYS A 122 11.89 12.09 -3.45
CA LYS A 122 12.68 13.32 -3.27
C LYS A 122 12.07 14.14 -2.14
N ASP A 123 12.95 14.66 -1.29
CA ASP A 123 12.61 15.61 -0.22
C ASP A 123 11.92 16.87 -0.75
#